data_AF-A0A100VWP3-F1
#
_entry.id   AF-A0A100VWP3-F1
#
_cell.length_a   1.000
_cell.length_b   1.000
_cell.length_c   1.000
_cell.angle_alpha   90.00
_cell.angle_beta   90.00
_cell.angle_gamma   90.00
#
_symmetry.space_group_name_H-M   'P 1'
#
loop_
_entity.id
_entity.type
_entity.pdbx_description
1 polymer ?
#
loop_
_entity_poly.entity_id
_entity_poly.type
_entity_poly.pdbx_seq_one_letter_code
_entity_poly.pdbx_strand_id
1 'polypeptide(L)'
;MGILFGFAPWIIYWVLVGNVPFLTAVLVALAAAVATFVISRIAGTPGRTLEVGALGTFVVLTVLTVALSQDFLQRWIQPLSNAGIFLVALIGLLLGKPFVQEYAAVGQPPGVVESDLFKRIVTILTWIWVAAFGGMTVSSAIPPIVQGDATILDTRTPLSFICYWVIPAVLLGIAALASRVLPDRMTAGMDDIVRKTTFVAYSEAAIDELYYLAQEHANREVGAGQEAYDVRVGGAGTPLLGDETRMSWPSTYKVRDRKR
;
A
#
# COMPACT_ATOMS: atom_id res chain seq x y z
N MET A 1 1.85 -12.65 4.01
CA MET A 1 2.14 -12.51 5.46
C MET A 1 3.20 -11.44 5.79
N GLY A 2 3.61 -10.56 4.85
CA GLY A 2 4.72 -9.62 5.08
C GLY A 2 4.40 -8.32 5.83
N ILE A 3 3.18 -7.77 5.69
CA ILE A 3 2.82 -6.46 6.28
C ILE A 3 2.92 -6.46 7.82
N LEU A 4 2.48 -7.54 8.46
CA LEU A 4 2.48 -7.65 9.92
C LEU A 4 3.90 -7.57 10.52
N PHE A 5 4.92 -7.97 9.76
CA PHE A 5 6.29 -7.95 10.23
C PHE A 5 6.84 -6.52 10.36
N GLY A 6 6.51 -5.64 9.41
CA GLY A 6 6.89 -4.23 9.46
C GLY A 6 6.19 -3.45 10.58
N PHE A 7 4.94 -3.79 10.89
CA PHE A 7 4.17 -3.14 11.95
C PHE A 7 4.41 -3.70 13.36
N ALA A 8 5.15 -4.82 13.49
CA ALA A 8 5.30 -5.52 14.76
C ALA A 8 5.76 -4.63 15.93
N PRO A 9 6.78 -3.74 15.78
CA PRO A 9 7.22 -2.86 16.86
C PRO A 9 6.11 -1.92 17.36
N TRP A 10 5.31 -1.35 16.45
CA TRP A 10 4.20 -0.48 16.80
C TRP A 10 3.04 -1.23 17.44
N ILE A 11 2.70 -2.42 16.95
CA ILE A 11 1.66 -3.25 17.54
C ILE A 11 2.03 -3.61 18.98
N ILE A 12 3.27 -4.07 19.21
CA ILE A 12 3.79 -4.37 20.54
C ILE A 12 3.73 -3.13 21.43
N TYR A 13 4.18 -1.98 20.91
CA TYR A 13 4.14 -0.73 21.65
C TYR A 13 2.71 -0.32 22.04
N TRP A 14 1.75 -0.33 21.11
CA TRP A 14 0.37 0.06 21.39
C TRP A 14 -0.30 -0.85 22.41
N VAL A 15 0.04 -2.13 22.43
CA VAL A 15 -0.46 -3.06 23.47
C VAL A 15 0.17 -2.74 24.83
N LEU A 16 1.46 -2.37 24.88
CA LEU A 16 2.18 -2.19 26.13
C LEU A 16 2.03 -0.81 26.76
N VAL A 17 1.95 0.26 25.96
CA VAL A 17 2.03 1.66 26.46
C VAL A 17 0.94 2.02 27.46
N GLY A 18 -0.24 1.37 27.40
CA GLY A 18 -1.33 1.56 28.36
C GLY A 18 -1.33 0.58 29.54
N ASN A 19 -0.45 -0.42 29.55
CA ASN A 19 -0.51 -1.55 30.50
C ASN A 19 0.75 -1.71 31.35
N VAL A 20 1.90 -1.18 30.91
CA VAL A 20 3.18 -1.28 31.60
C VAL A 20 3.88 0.09 31.65
N PRO A 21 4.93 0.28 32.47
CA PRO A 21 5.68 1.53 32.49
C PRO A 21 6.19 1.93 31.10
N PHE A 22 6.15 3.22 30.77
CA PHE A 22 6.48 3.72 29.43
C PHE A 22 7.87 3.32 28.95
N LEU A 23 8.87 3.37 29.84
CA LEU A 23 10.24 2.96 29.51
C LEU A 23 10.29 1.48 29.09
N THR A 24 9.60 0.61 29.82
CA THR A 24 9.50 -0.81 29.48
C THR A 24 8.82 -1.02 28.13
N ALA A 25 7.68 -0.35 27.89
CA ALA A 25 6.96 -0.46 26.62
C ALA A 25 7.83 -0.03 25.42
N VAL A 26 8.53 1.10 25.55
CA VAL A 26 9.40 1.64 24.50
C VAL A 26 10.62 0.75 24.26
N LEU A 27 11.26 0.24 25.33
CA LEU A 27 12.42 -0.66 25.19
C LEU A 27 12.07 -1.99 24.54
N VAL A 28 10.91 -2.58 24.88
CA VAL A 28 10.44 -3.82 24.26
C VAL A 28 10.13 -3.57 22.77
N ALA A 29 9.49 -2.45 22.44
CA ALA A 29 9.25 -2.08 21.05
C ALA A 29 10.55 -1.80 20.27
N LEU A 30 11.54 -1.16 20.90
CA LEU A 30 12.86 -0.94 20.31
C LEU A 30 13.59 -2.27 20.06
N ALA A 31 13.56 -3.19 21.03
CA ALA A 31 14.13 -4.52 20.88
C ALA A 31 13.46 -5.29 19.74
N ALA A 32 12.13 -5.19 19.62
CA ALA A 32 11.38 -5.75 18.50
C ALA A 32 11.80 -5.11 17.17
N ALA A 33 11.97 -3.79 17.10
CA ALA A 33 12.42 -3.09 15.89
C ALA A 33 13.82 -3.52 15.45
N VAL A 34 14.75 -3.68 16.41
CA VAL A 34 16.10 -4.21 16.15
C VAL A 34 16.03 -5.65 15.65
N ALA A 35 15.23 -6.51 16.30
CA ALA A 35 15.08 -7.90 15.91
C ALA A 35 14.49 -8.03 14.50
N THR A 36 13.42 -7.29 14.19
CA THR A 36 12.81 -7.29 12.85
C THR A 36 13.80 -6.79 11.81
N PHE A 37 14.53 -5.71 12.08
CA PHE A 37 15.55 -5.18 11.17
C PHE A 37 16.67 -6.18 10.91
N VAL A 38 17.20 -6.83 11.95
CA VAL A 38 18.29 -7.83 11.81
C VAL A 38 17.80 -9.05 11.02
N ILE A 39 16.63 -9.58 11.36
CA ILE A 39 16.05 -10.75 10.67
C ILE A 39 15.83 -10.42 9.19
N SER A 40 15.24 -9.26 8.88
CA SER A 40 14.99 -8.86 7.50
C SER A 40 16.27 -8.59 6.71
N ARG A 41 17.32 -8.08 7.37
CA ARG A 41 18.64 -7.89 6.75
C ARG A 41 19.31 -9.22 6.40
N ILE A 42 19.12 -10.25 7.22
CA ILE A 42 19.64 -11.61 6.97
C ILE A 42 18.81 -12.31 5.89
N ALA A 43 17.48 -12.19 5.95
CA ALA A 43 16.57 -12.86 5.03
C ALA A 43 16.45 -12.18 3.65
N GLY A 44 17.00 -10.98 3.48
CA GLY A 44 16.90 -10.22 2.24
C GLY A 44 15.48 -9.79 1.90
N THR A 45 14.60 -9.67 2.90
CA THR A 45 13.18 -9.42 2.70
C THR A 45 12.89 -7.95 2.39
N PRO A 46 11.85 -7.66 1.57
CA PRO A 46 11.35 -6.30 1.36
C PRO A 46 10.60 -5.79 2.60
N GLY A 47 10.52 -4.47 2.78
CA GLY A 47 9.96 -3.83 3.99
C GLY A 47 10.90 -2.86 4.71
N ARG A 48 12.00 -2.43 4.08
CA ARG A 48 13.08 -1.66 4.71
C ARG A 48 12.63 -0.28 5.20
N THR A 49 11.68 0.35 4.51
CA THR A 49 11.26 1.72 4.84
C THR A 49 10.55 1.77 6.20
N LEU A 50 9.62 0.84 6.46
CA LEU A 50 8.96 0.76 7.76
C LEU A 50 9.91 0.31 8.87
N GLU A 51 10.81 -0.64 8.60
CA GLU A 51 11.76 -1.11 9.63
C GLU A 51 12.74 -0.03 10.08
N VAL A 52 13.32 0.71 9.14
CA VAL A 52 14.21 1.84 9.45
C VAL A 52 13.43 2.95 10.16
N GLY A 53 12.19 3.19 9.72
CA GLY A 53 11.28 4.13 10.38
C GLY A 53 10.93 3.73 11.81
N ALA A 54 10.71 2.44 12.07
CA ALA A 54 10.44 1.89 13.40
C ALA A 54 11.64 2.12 14.30
N LEU A 55 12.83 1.74 13.82
CA LEU A 55 14.06 1.88 14.57
C LEU A 55 14.30 3.35 14.94
N GLY A 56 14.20 4.26 13.97
CA GLY A 56 14.34 5.70 14.21
C GLY A 56 13.31 6.24 15.22
N THR A 57 12.03 5.87 15.04
CA THR A 57 10.94 6.32 15.92
C THR A 57 11.15 5.85 17.36
N PHE A 58 11.45 4.56 17.57
CA PHE A 58 11.60 4.00 18.91
C PHE A 58 12.90 4.42 19.59
N VAL A 59 13.98 4.69 18.84
CA VAL A 59 15.18 5.33 19.40
C VAL A 59 14.83 6.72 19.93
N VAL A 60 14.14 7.55 19.14
CA VAL A 60 13.71 8.89 19.56
C VAL A 60 12.79 8.81 20.79
N LEU A 61 11.77 7.94 20.76
CA LEU A 61 10.89 7.74 21.91
C LEU A 61 11.64 7.28 23.16
N THR A 62 12.68 6.44 23.02
CA THR A 62 13.50 5.99 24.15
C THR A 62 14.21 7.17 24.80
N VAL A 63 14.85 8.00 23.97
CA VAL A 63 15.54 9.22 24.45
C VAL A 63 14.56 10.17 25.13
N LEU A 64 13.40 10.42 24.52
CA LEU A 64 12.36 11.29 25.10
C LEU A 64 11.81 10.73 26.42
N THR A 65 11.65 9.41 26.53
CA THR A 65 11.13 8.75 27.74
C THR A 65 12.10 8.88 28.93
N VAL A 66 13.40 8.95 28.67
CA VAL A 66 14.43 9.13 29.70
C VAL A 66 14.66 10.62 30.02
N ALA A 67 14.51 11.49 29.02
CA ALA A 67 14.82 12.91 29.15
C ALA A 67 13.65 13.76 29.72
N LEU A 68 12.40 13.31 29.56
CA LEU A 68 11.21 14.09 29.90
C LEU A 68 10.50 13.57 31.17
N SER A 69 9.68 14.44 31.78
CA SER A 69 8.92 14.11 32.98
C SER A 69 7.79 13.12 32.71
N GLN A 70 7.42 12.33 33.72
CA GLN A 70 6.31 11.36 33.62
C GLN A 70 5.00 12.04 33.21
N ASP A 71 4.68 13.20 33.76
CA ASP A 71 3.45 13.94 33.43
C ASP A 71 3.40 14.34 31.95
N PHE A 72 4.55 14.72 31.37
CA PHE A 72 4.63 15.02 29.94
C PHE A 72 4.43 13.75 29.12
N LEU A 73 5.05 12.64 29.52
CA LEU A 73 4.93 11.36 28.81
C LEU A 73 3.50 10.82 28.85
N GLN A 74 2.80 10.91 29.99
CA GLN A 74 1.41 10.48 30.11
C GLN A 74 0.47 11.19 29.13
N ARG A 75 0.81 12.42 28.73
CA ARG A 75 0.07 13.23 27.75
C ARG A 75 0.52 12.95 26.32
N TRP A 76 1.83 12.98 26.07
CA TRP A 76 2.36 13.10 24.71
C TRP A 76 2.93 11.81 24.13
N ILE A 77 3.15 10.76 24.91
CA ILE A 77 3.83 9.54 24.44
C ILE A 77 3.10 8.88 23.27
N GLN A 78 1.76 8.84 23.31
CA GLN A 78 0.96 8.21 22.26
C GLN A 78 0.84 9.08 21.00
N PRO A 79 0.57 10.39 21.09
CA PRO A 79 0.70 11.30 19.95
C PRO A 79 2.05 11.25 19.26
N LEU A 80 3.15 11.21 20.04
CA LEU A 80 4.51 11.14 19.52
C LEU A 80 4.76 9.83 18.75
N SER A 81 4.28 8.70 19.27
CA SER A 81 4.39 7.41 18.57
C SER A 81 3.57 7.37 17.27
N ASN A 82 2.34 7.88 17.31
CA ASN A 82 1.48 8.00 16.13
C ASN A 82 2.09 8.96 15.09
N ALA A 83 2.68 10.07 15.54
CA ALA A 83 3.39 11.00 14.68
C ALA A 83 4.60 10.35 14.00
N GLY A 84 5.34 9.51 14.73
CA GLY A 84 6.46 8.75 14.18
C GLY A 84 6.05 7.87 12.99
N ILE A 85 5.02 7.03 13.16
CA ILE A 85 4.54 6.16 12.07
C ILE A 85 3.92 6.96 10.92
N PHE A 86 3.22 8.06 11.23
CA PHE A 86 2.68 8.97 10.23
C PHE A 86 3.78 9.59 9.37
N LEU A 87 4.84 10.12 10.00
CA LEU A 87 5.96 10.73 9.30
C LEU A 87 6.71 9.72 8.44
N VAL A 88 6.94 8.51 8.94
CA VAL A 88 7.59 7.44 8.15
C VAL A 88 6.76 7.13 6.90
N ALA A 89 5.45 6.97 7.04
CA ALA A 89 4.55 6.67 5.92
C ALA A 89 4.49 7.84 4.92
N LEU A 90 4.36 9.08 5.41
CA LEU A 90 4.26 10.28 4.59
C LEU A 90 5.57 10.57 3.85
N ILE A 91 6.71 10.52 4.53
CA ILE A 91 8.03 10.74 3.93
C ILE A 91 8.32 9.66 2.88
N GLY A 92 8.04 8.39 3.17
CA GLY A 92 8.18 7.30 2.20
C GLY A 92 7.36 7.56 0.93
N LEU A 93 6.10 7.99 1.09
CA LEU A 93 5.24 8.33 -0.03
C LEU A 93 5.77 9.52 -0.85
N LEU A 94 6.22 10.60 -0.18
CA LEU A 94 6.76 11.80 -0.84
C LEU A 94 8.08 11.52 -1.58
N LEU A 95 8.90 10.59 -1.09
CA LEU A 95 10.11 10.11 -1.76
C LEU A 95 9.83 9.12 -2.90
N GLY A 96 8.56 8.87 -3.23
CA GLY A 96 8.15 7.93 -4.29
C GLY A 96 8.37 6.46 -3.92
N LYS A 97 8.51 6.15 -2.63
CA LYS A 97 8.66 4.80 -2.08
C LYS A 97 7.51 4.46 -1.14
N PRO A 98 6.28 4.29 -1.66
CA PRO A 98 5.13 3.93 -0.85
C PRO A 98 5.39 2.60 -0.12
N PHE A 99 5.32 2.60 1.21
CA PHE A 99 5.66 1.40 1.99
C PHE A 99 4.79 0.19 1.64
N VAL A 100 3.53 0.42 1.23
CA VAL A 100 2.63 -0.64 0.77
C VAL A 100 3.20 -1.38 -0.45
N GLN A 101 3.99 -0.69 -1.30
CA GLN A 101 4.60 -1.28 -2.49
C GLN A 101 5.50 -2.43 -2.15
N GLU A 102 6.34 -2.26 -1.12
CA GLU A 102 7.33 -3.25 -0.72
C GLU A 102 6.67 -4.56 -0.30
N TYR A 103 5.48 -4.50 0.28
CA TYR A 103 4.72 -5.67 0.68
C TYR A 103 3.80 -6.21 -0.43
N ALA A 104 3.18 -5.33 -1.21
CA ALA A 104 2.28 -5.69 -2.29
C ALA A 104 3.01 -6.34 -3.47
N ALA A 105 4.28 -6.00 -3.67
CA ALA A 105 5.11 -6.59 -4.73
C ALA A 105 5.57 -8.02 -4.41
N VAL A 106 5.47 -8.46 -3.16
CA VAL A 106 5.92 -9.80 -2.76
C VAL A 106 5.05 -10.86 -3.42
N GLY A 107 5.68 -11.72 -4.22
CA GLY A 107 5.02 -12.82 -4.91
C GLY A 107 4.25 -12.42 -6.17
N GLN A 108 4.36 -11.15 -6.61
CA GLN A 108 3.75 -10.68 -7.86
C GLN A 108 4.74 -10.78 -9.03
N PRO A 109 4.28 -11.12 -10.25
CA PRO A 109 5.12 -11.11 -11.45
C PRO A 109 5.69 -9.71 -11.75
N PRO A 110 6.90 -9.59 -12.30
CA PRO A 110 7.51 -8.29 -12.63
C PRO A 110 6.63 -7.40 -13.50
N GLY A 111 5.96 -7.97 -14.52
CA GLY A 111 5.04 -7.22 -15.39
C GLY A 111 3.81 -6.64 -14.68
N VAL A 112 3.40 -7.21 -13.54
CA VAL A 112 2.32 -6.65 -12.71
C VAL A 112 2.86 -5.51 -11.84
N VAL A 113 4.02 -5.70 -11.20
CA VAL A 113 4.63 -4.70 -10.31
C VAL A 113 5.04 -3.42 -11.06
N GLU A 114 5.45 -3.56 -12.32
CA GLU A 114 5.85 -2.43 -13.16
C GLU A 114 4.67 -1.65 -13.75
N SER A 115 3.47 -2.26 -13.76
CA SER A 115 2.27 -1.66 -14.34
C SER A 115 1.87 -0.35 -13.64
N ASP A 116 1.37 0.61 -14.41
CA ASP A 116 0.89 1.89 -13.88
C ASP A 116 -0.33 1.70 -12.96
N LEU A 117 -1.12 0.65 -13.21
CA LEU A 117 -2.21 0.27 -12.33
C LEU A 117 -1.68 -0.09 -10.95
N PHE A 118 -0.72 -1.01 -10.87
CA PHE A 118 -0.20 -1.47 -9.60
C PHE A 118 0.36 -0.31 -8.78
N LYS A 119 1.14 0.57 -9.44
CA LYS A 119 1.65 1.80 -8.84
C LYS A 119 0.51 2.67 -8.32
N ARG A 120 -0.55 2.89 -9.12
CA ARG A 120 -1.73 3.68 -8.72
C ARG A 120 -2.45 3.08 -7.50
N ILE A 121 -2.71 1.77 -7.50
CA ILE A 121 -3.38 1.07 -6.40
C ILE A 121 -2.57 1.22 -5.11
N VAL A 122 -1.28 0.92 -5.19
CA VAL A 122 -0.35 1.03 -4.05
C VAL A 122 -0.25 2.46 -3.52
N THR A 123 -0.21 3.47 -4.39
CA THR A 123 -0.22 4.88 -4.00
C THR A 123 -1.50 5.25 -3.26
N ILE A 124 -2.67 4.85 -3.77
CA ILE A 124 -3.96 5.12 -3.11
C ILE A 124 -4.03 4.43 -1.74
N LEU A 125 -3.63 3.17 -1.67
CA LEU A 125 -3.56 2.43 -0.40
C LEU A 125 -2.63 3.13 0.61
N THR A 126 -1.48 3.61 0.14
CA THR A 126 -0.54 4.33 1.01
C THR A 126 -1.14 5.64 1.50
N TRP A 127 -1.87 6.38 0.67
CA TRP A 127 -2.60 7.59 1.10
C TRP A 127 -3.67 7.29 2.16
N ILE A 128 -4.38 6.15 2.05
CA ILE A 128 -5.34 5.72 3.07
C ILE A 128 -4.64 5.50 4.42
N TRP A 129 -3.49 4.82 4.40
CA TRP A 129 -2.68 4.63 5.60
C TRP A 129 -2.14 5.95 6.17
N VAL A 130 -1.64 6.85 5.32
CA VAL A 130 -1.20 8.20 5.73
C VAL A 130 -2.35 8.97 6.38
N ALA A 131 -3.55 8.93 5.79
CA ALA A 131 -4.74 9.57 6.36
C ALA A 131 -5.14 8.94 7.70
N ALA A 132 -5.07 7.61 7.84
CA ALA A 132 -5.34 6.92 9.09
C ALA A 132 -4.34 7.32 10.19
N PHE A 133 -3.03 7.24 9.92
CA PHE A 133 -1.99 7.63 10.88
C PHE A 133 -2.04 9.13 11.22
N GLY A 134 -2.37 9.98 10.24
CA GLY A 134 -2.61 11.41 10.47
C GLY A 134 -3.80 11.62 11.40
N GLY A 135 -4.92 10.95 11.15
CA GLY A 135 -6.10 10.99 12.02
C GLY A 135 -5.82 10.45 13.42
N MET A 136 -5.03 9.39 13.56
CA MET A 136 -4.56 8.86 14.85
C MET A 136 -3.73 9.90 15.60
N THR A 137 -2.81 10.57 14.91
CA THR A 137 -1.93 11.59 15.50
C THR A 137 -2.74 12.80 15.96
N VAL A 138 -3.62 13.32 15.10
CA VAL A 138 -4.47 14.47 15.43
C VAL A 138 -5.41 14.13 16.58
N SER A 139 -6.12 12.99 16.51
CA SER A 139 -7.04 12.59 17.57
C SER A 139 -6.35 12.44 18.92
N SER A 140 -5.23 11.72 18.98
CA SER A 140 -4.47 11.56 20.22
C SER A 140 -3.84 12.86 20.72
N ALA A 141 -3.59 13.86 19.87
CA ALA A 141 -3.09 15.17 20.28
C ALA A 141 -4.18 16.10 20.85
N ILE A 142 -5.47 15.80 20.67
CA ILE A 142 -6.57 16.63 21.20
C ILE A 142 -6.58 16.66 22.75
N PRO A 143 -6.56 15.52 23.48
CA PRO A 143 -6.60 15.54 24.94
C PRO A 143 -5.45 16.34 25.58
N PRO A 144 -4.17 16.20 25.19
CA PRO A 144 -3.07 17.01 25.75
C PRO A 144 -3.23 18.52 25.58
N ILE A 145 -3.91 18.97 24.51
CA ILE A 145 -4.08 20.38 24.18
C ILE A 145 -5.29 20.97 24.91
N VAL A 146 -6.38 20.21 25.01
CA VAL A 146 -7.66 20.68 25.56
C VAL A 146 -7.77 20.41 27.06
N GLN A 147 -7.29 19.27 27.53
CA GLN A 147 -7.29 18.84 28.93
C GLN A 147 -5.85 18.82 29.43
N GLY A 148 -5.46 19.89 30.13
CA GLY A 148 -4.12 20.07 30.66
C GLY A 148 -3.69 19.00 31.67
N ASP A 149 -4.56 18.11 32.10
CA ASP A 149 -4.33 16.96 32.99
C ASP A 149 -4.65 15.60 32.31
N ALA A 150 -4.83 15.57 30.98
CA ALA A 150 -5.14 14.35 30.24
C ALA A 150 -4.07 13.28 30.44
N THR A 151 -4.49 12.03 30.65
CA THR A 151 -3.56 10.90 30.72
C THR A 151 -4.05 9.76 29.83
N ILE A 152 -3.10 9.06 29.20
CA ILE A 152 -3.39 7.85 28.40
C ILE A 152 -4.06 6.73 29.21
N LEU A 153 -3.90 6.76 30.54
CA LEU A 153 -4.43 5.78 31.49
C LEU A 153 -5.84 6.15 31.99
N ASP A 154 -6.33 7.34 31.65
CA ASP A 154 -7.65 7.80 32.08
C ASP A 154 -8.76 7.08 31.31
N THR A 155 -9.52 6.27 32.06
CA THR A 155 -10.67 5.51 31.57
C THR A 155 -12.01 6.14 31.97
N ARG A 156 -12.00 7.21 32.78
CA ARG A 156 -13.21 7.86 33.30
C ARG A 156 -13.63 9.03 32.42
N THR A 157 -12.68 9.73 31.82
CA THR A 157 -12.98 10.87 30.96
C THR A 157 -13.21 10.39 29.52
N PRO A 158 -14.41 10.61 28.95
CA PRO A 158 -14.74 10.13 27.61
C PRO A 158 -13.84 10.70 26.52
N LEU A 159 -13.43 11.97 26.65
CA LEU A 159 -12.53 12.60 25.71
C LEU A 159 -11.17 11.88 25.65
N SER A 160 -10.59 11.53 26.80
CA SER A 160 -9.29 10.85 26.90
C SER A 160 -9.33 9.49 26.20
N PHE A 161 -10.18 8.55 26.64
CA PHE A 161 -10.14 7.20 26.06
C PHE A 161 -10.63 7.14 24.60
N ILE A 162 -11.55 8.02 24.18
CA ILE A 162 -12.01 8.05 22.79
C ILE A 162 -10.89 8.52 21.86
N CYS A 163 -10.22 9.62 22.21
CA CYS A 163 -9.17 10.22 21.38
C CYS A 163 -7.86 9.43 21.41
N TYR A 164 -7.51 8.85 22.55
CA TYR A 164 -6.29 8.04 22.68
C TYR A 164 -6.47 6.62 22.11
N TRP A 165 -7.63 5.99 22.27
CA TRP A 165 -7.79 4.56 21.94
C TRP A 165 -8.83 4.29 20.87
N VAL A 166 -10.08 4.74 21.07
CA VAL A 166 -11.21 4.34 20.20
C VAL A 166 -11.00 4.83 18.76
N ILE A 167 -10.76 6.13 18.58
CA ILE A 167 -10.57 6.71 17.24
C ILE A 167 -9.34 6.08 16.56
N PRO A 168 -8.16 5.99 17.23
CA PRO A 168 -7.02 5.35 16.59
C PRO A 168 -7.24 3.90 16.19
N ALA A 169 -7.86 3.08 17.05
CA ALA A 169 -8.14 1.68 16.75
C ALA A 169 -9.15 1.52 15.60
N VAL A 170 -10.20 2.36 15.56
CA VAL A 170 -11.19 2.36 14.48
C VAL A 170 -10.54 2.76 13.15
N LEU A 171 -9.70 3.80 13.13
CA LEU A 171 -8.98 4.23 11.93
C LEU A 171 -8.06 3.13 11.39
N LEU A 172 -7.31 2.44 12.26
CA LEU A 172 -6.51 1.29 11.87
C LEU A 172 -7.37 0.16 11.27
N GLY A 173 -8.49 -0.15 11.91
CA GLY A 173 -9.43 -1.18 11.43
C GLY A 173 -9.99 -0.85 10.05
N ILE A 174 -10.41 0.41 9.84
CA ILE A 174 -10.91 0.88 8.54
C ILE A 174 -9.81 0.81 7.48
N ALA A 175 -8.58 1.26 7.79
CA ALA A 175 -7.46 1.20 6.86
C ALA A 175 -7.09 -0.24 6.47
N ALA A 176 -7.13 -1.18 7.43
CA ALA A 176 -6.91 -2.59 7.19
C ALA A 176 -8.01 -3.21 6.30
N LEU A 177 -9.28 -2.88 6.55
CA LEU A 177 -10.41 -3.34 5.74
C LEU A 177 -10.36 -2.76 4.32
N ALA A 178 -10.08 -1.46 4.18
CA ALA A 178 -9.88 -0.80 2.90
C ALA A 178 -8.74 -1.44 2.11
N SER A 179 -7.65 -1.83 2.79
CA SER A 179 -6.53 -2.52 2.16
C SER A 179 -6.88 -3.89 1.58
N ARG A 180 -7.94 -4.53 2.08
CA ARG A 180 -8.48 -5.76 1.50
C ARG A 180 -9.47 -5.52 0.38
N VAL A 181 -10.44 -4.63 0.58
CA VAL A 181 -11.59 -4.49 -0.33
C VAL A 181 -11.26 -3.66 -1.56
N LEU A 182 -10.40 -2.66 -1.42
CA LEU A 182 -10.15 -1.68 -2.48
C LEU A 182 -9.40 -2.26 -3.69
N PRO A 183 -8.34 -3.08 -3.53
CA PRO A 183 -7.67 -3.70 -4.68
C PRO A 183 -8.64 -4.51 -5.54
N ASP A 184 -9.47 -5.36 -4.92
CA ASP A 184 -10.43 -6.22 -5.61
C ASP A 184 -11.46 -5.40 -6.39
N ARG A 185 -11.94 -4.29 -5.82
CA ARG A 185 -12.87 -3.40 -6.51
C ARG A 185 -12.22 -2.63 -7.66
N MET A 186 -10.95 -2.26 -7.50
CA MET A 186 -10.20 -1.53 -8.52
C MET A 186 -9.84 -2.43 -9.69
N THR A 187 -9.61 -3.72 -9.48
CA THR A 187 -9.36 -4.71 -10.54
C THR A 187 -10.64 -5.23 -11.17
N ALA A 188 -11.75 -5.36 -10.43
CA ALA A 188 -13.04 -5.80 -10.97
C ALA A 188 -13.61 -4.90 -12.07
N GLY A 189 -13.22 -3.62 -12.12
CA GLY A 189 -13.58 -2.69 -13.20
C GLY A 189 -12.65 -2.73 -14.42
N MET A 190 -11.59 -3.57 -14.40
CA MET A 190 -10.53 -3.55 -15.42
C MET A 190 -10.65 -4.62 -16.49
N ASP A 191 -11.38 -5.69 -16.23
CA ASP A 191 -11.76 -6.66 -17.27
C ASP A 191 -12.56 -6.01 -18.41
N ASP A 192 -13.13 -4.82 -18.15
CA ASP A 192 -13.86 -3.99 -19.10
C ASP A 192 -13.03 -2.91 -19.80
N ILE A 193 -11.74 -2.76 -19.45
CA ILE A 193 -10.87 -1.74 -20.07
C ILE A 193 -10.46 -2.22 -21.47
N VAL A 194 -10.83 -1.42 -22.47
CA VAL A 194 -10.45 -1.61 -23.87
C VAL A 194 -8.94 -1.39 -24.02
N ARG A 195 -8.18 -2.47 -24.19
CA ARG A 195 -6.76 -2.46 -24.55
C ARG A 195 -6.62 -2.14 -26.04
N LYS A 196 -5.56 -1.41 -26.40
CA LYS A 196 -5.19 -1.11 -27.79
C LYS A 196 -3.92 -1.89 -28.11
N THR A 197 -3.92 -2.61 -29.23
CA THR A 197 -2.72 -3.24 -29.80
C THR A 197 -2.67 -2.98 -31.30
N THR A 198 -1.61 -3.41 -31.95
CA THR A 198 -1.44 -3.30 -33.40
C THR A 198 -0.88 -4.63 -33.91
N PHE A 199 -1.49 -5.21 -34.93
CA PHE A 199 -1.01 -6.44 -35.53
C PHE A 199 -0.69 -6.22 -37.01
N VAL A 200 0.11 -7.12 -37.60
CA VAL A 200 0.50 -7.03 -39.01
C VAL A 200 -0.30 -8.06 -39.80
N ALA A 201 -0.91 -7.62 -40.89
CA ALA A 201 -1.60 -8.48 -41.84
C ALA A 201 -1.41 -7.98 -43.28
N TYR A 202 -1.68 -8.84 -44.25
CA TYR A 202 -1.65 -8.47 -45.66
C TYR A 202 -2.70 -7.40 -45.96
N SER A 203 -2.40 -6.48 -46.87
CA SER A 203 -3.31 -5.41 -47.29
C SER A 203 -4.59 -5.94 -47.96
N GLU A 204 -4.49 -7.11 -48.62
CA GLU A 204 -5.59 -7.79 -49.30
C GLU A 204 -6.37 -8.77 -48.40
N ALA A 205 -6.03 -8.88 -47.11
CA ALA A 205 -6.67 -9.82 -46.20
C ALA A 205 -8.18 -9.55 -46.08
N ALA A 206 -8.98 -10.61 -46.13
CA ALA A 206 -10.42 -10.49 -45.96
C ALA A 206 -10.76 -10.05 -44.53
N ILE A 207 -11.93 -9.44 -44.34
CA ILE A 207 -12.37 -8.95 -43.02
C ILE A 207 -12.34 -10.09 -41.97
N ASP A 208 -12.81 -11.28 -42.33
CA ASP A 208 -12.82 -12.43 -41.41
C ASP A 208 -11.40 -12.88 -41.04
N GLU A 209 -10.46 -12.84 -41.98
CA GLU A 209 -9.05 -13.15 -41.72
C GLU A 209 -8.41 -12.11 -40.79
N LEU A 210 -8.72 -10.82 -40.98
CA LEU A 210 -8.27 -9.75 -40.10
C LEU A 210 -8.80 -9.93 -38.68
N TYR A 211 -10.08 -10.28 -38.51
CA TYR A 211 -10.65 -10.56 -37.19
C TYR A 211 -10.04 -11.79 -36.54
N TYR A 212 -9.79 -12.85 -37.32
CA TYR A 212 -9.12 -14.05 -36.82
C TYR A 212 -7.69 -13.74 -36.33
N LEU A 213 -6.90 -13.04 -37.15
CA LEU A 213 -5.53 -12.65 -36.80
C LEU A 213 -5.50 -11.70 -35.60
N ALA A 214 -6.43 -10.74 -35.52
CA ALA A 214 -6.56 -9.85 -34.38
C ALA A 214 -6.87 -10.62 -33.09
N GLN A 215 -7.79 -11.59 -33.16
CA GLN A 215 -8.16 -12.43 -32.02
C GLN A 215 -7.00 -13.32 -31.56
N GLU A 216 -6.27 -13.93 -32.51
CA GLU A 216 -5.12 -14.77 -32.18
C GLU A 216 -3.98 -13.95 -31.56
N HIS A 217 -3.70 -12.77 -32.11
CA HIS A 217 -2.72 -11.85 -31.58
C HIS A 217 -3.09 -11.39 -30.16
N ALA A 218 -4.34 -10.95 -29.97
CA ALA A 218 -4.83 -10.54 -28.66
C ALA A 218 -4.73 -11.68 -27.64
N ASN A 219 -5.16 -12.89 -27.98
CA ASN A 219 -5.07 -14.07 -27.11
C ASN A 219 -3.63 -14.42 -26.71
N ARG A 220 -2.64 -14.18 -27.57
CA ARG A 220 -1.22 -14.35 -27.23
C ARG A 220 -0.72 -13.30 -26.24
N GLU A 221 -1.24 -12.07 -26.31
CA GLU A 221 -0.88 -10.99 -25.38
C GLU A 221 -1.49 -11.16 -23.98
N VAL A 222 -2.68 -11.75 -23.85
CA VAL A 222 -3.38 -11.83 -22.55
C VAL A 222 -2.72 -12.80 -21.56
N GLY A 223 -2.00 -13.82 -22.04
CA GLY A 223 -1.31 -14.80 -21.20
C GLY A 223 -2.19 -15.99 -20.76
N ALA A 224 -1.59 -16.94 -20.05
CA ALA A 224 -2.23 -18.22 -19.71
C ALA A 224 -3.37 -18.05 -18.67
N GLY A 225 -4.56 -18.54 -19.01
CA GLY A 225 -5.74 -18.56 -18.13
C GLY A 225 -6.79 -17.48 -18.41
N GLN A 226 -6.49 -16.54 -19.31
CA GLN A 226 -7.38 -15.44 -19.71
C GLN A 226 -7.67 -15.51 -21.21
N GLU A 227 -8.75 -14.86 -21.66
CA GLU A 227 -9.09 -14.75 -23.07
C GLU A 227 -9.44 -13.31 -23.47
N ALA A 228 -9.08 -12.94 -24.70
CA ALA A 228 -9.48 -11.67 -25.29
C ALA A 228 -10.93 -11.78 -25.79
N TYR A 229 -11.75 -10.76 -25.54
CA TYR A 229 -13.14 -10.65 -26.02
C TYR A 229 -13.45 -9.22 -26.49
N ASP A 230 -14.57 -9.03 -27.21
CA ASP A 230 -14.92 -7.74 -27.84
C ASP A 230 -13.76 -7.16 -28.67
N VAL A 231 -13.12 -8.04 -29.46
CA VAL A 231 -12.03 -7.67 -30.37
C VAL A 231 -12.61 -6.86 -31.52
N ARG A 232 -12.05 -5.68 -31.78
CA ARG A 232 -12.41 -4.81 -32.90
C ARG A 232 -11.16 -4.42 -33.66
N VAL A 233 -11.27 -4.41 -34.98
CA VAL A 233 -10.18 -4.03 -35.88
C VAL A 233 -10.47 -2.64 -36.44
N GLY A 234 -9.50 -1.73 -36.35
CA GLY A 234 -9.56 -0.40 -36.93
C GLY A 234 -9.13 -0.40 -38.40
N GLY A 235 -9.14 0.78 -39.04
CA GLY A 235 -8.72 0.91 -40.44
C GLY A 235 -7.23 0.66 -40.65
N ALA A 236 -6.85 0.31 -41.89
CA ALA A 236 -5.47 0.08 -42.28
C ALA A 236 -4.57 1.25 -41.87
N GLY A 237 -3.48 0.94 -41.16
CA GLY A 237 -2.48 1.89 -40.68
C GLY A 237 -1.35 2.08 -41.67
N THR A 238 -0.15 2.32 -41.16
CA THR A 238 1.03 2.60 -41.98
C THR A 238 1.60 1.30 -42.57
N PRO A 239 2.00 1.27 -43.85
CA PRO A 239 2.77 0.16 -44.42
C PRO A 239 4.09 -0.04 -43.67
N LEU A 240 4.55 -1.28 -43.62
CA LEU A 240 5.88 -1.57 -43.08
C LEU A 240 6.95 -1.04 -44.03
N LEU A 241 8.04 -0.48 -43.47
CA LEU A 241 9.12 0.14 -44.25
C LEU A 241 9.64 -0.82 -45.33
N GLY A 242 9.33 -0.50 -46.59
CA GLY A 242 9.79 -1.24 -47.77
C GLY A 242 8.91 -2.41 -48.23
N ASP A 243 7.79 -2.68 -47.57
CA ASP A 243 6.83 -3.72 -47.97
C ASP A 243 5.38 -3.19 -47.92
N GLU A 244 4.86 -2.79 -49.09
CA GLU A 244 3.48 -2.31 -49.24
C GLU A 244 2.43 -3.42 -49.18
N THR A 245 2.86 -4.69 -49.23
CA THR A 245 1.93 -5.83 -49.16
C THR A 245 1.46 -6.10 -47.73
N ARG A 246 2.14 -5.53 -46.72
CA ARG A 246 1.85 -5.74 -45.29
C ARG A 246 1.61 -4.42 -44.58
N MET A 247 0.43 -4.31 -43.96
CA MET A 247 -0.01 -3.13 -43.26
C MET A 247 -0.09 -3.41 -41.75
N SER A 248 0.16 -2.36 -40.96
CA SER A 248 -0.16 -2.38 -39.53
C SER A 248 -1.65 -2.09 -39.34
N TRP A 249 -2.33 -2.91 -38.54
CA TRP A 249 -3.75 -2.79 -38.25
C TRP A 249 -3.94 -2.53 -36.76
N PRO A 250 -4.48 -1.37 -36.36
CA PRO A 250 -4.82 -1.11 -34.96
C PRO A 250 -5.98 -2.03 -34.57
N SER A 251 -5.90 -2.65 -33.40
CA SER A 251 -6.99 -3.41 -32.83
C SER A 251 -7.24 -3.04 -31.38
N THR A 252 -8.46 -3.25 -30.94
CA THR A 252 -8.86 -3.08 -29.56
C THR A 252 -9.50 -4.34 -29.02
N TYR A 253 -9.26 -4.67 -27.77
CA TYR A 253 -9.86 -5.85 -27.14
C TYR A 253 -10.04 -5.66 -25.64
N LYS A 254 -10.92 -6.43 -25.05
CA LYS A 254 -11.11 -6.55 -23.59
C LYS A 254 -10.62 -7.91 -23.11
N VAL A 255 -10.42 -8.06 -21.81
CA VAL A 255 -9.83 -9.27 -21.21
C VAL A 255 -10.76 -9.83 -20.15
N ARG A 256 -11.03 -11.13 -20.21
CA ARG A 256 -11.78 -11.82 -19.16
C ARG A 256 -11.13 -13.14 -18.82
N ASP A 257 -11.46 -13.65 -17.63
CA ASP A 257 -11.08 -15.00 -17.25
C ASP A 257 -11.77 -16.03 -18.16
N ARG A 258 -10.99 -17.00 -18.62
CA ARG A 258 -11.48 -18.05 -19.51
C ARG A 258 -12.43 -18.95 -18.72
N LYS A 259 -13.71 -19.00 -19.13
CA LYS A 259 -14.67 -19.95 -18.55
C LYS A 259 -14.15 -21.37 -18.75
N ARG A 260 -13.98 -22.11 -17.64
CA ARG A 260 -13.68 -23.54 -17.63
C ARG A 260 -14.88 -24.34 -18.12
#